data_AF-A0AAD5JQF1-F1
#
_entry.id   AF-A0AAD5JQF1-F1
#
_cell.length_a   1.000
_cell.length_b   1.000
_cell.length_c   1.000
_cell.angle_alpha   90.00
_cell.angle_beta   90.00
_cell.angle_gamma   90.00
#
_symmetry.space_group_name_H-M   'P 1'
#
loop_
_entity.id
_entity.type
_entity.pdbx_description
1 polymer ?
#
loop_
_entity_poly.entity_id
_entity_poly.type
_entity_poly.pdbx_seq_one_letter_code
_entity_poly.pdbx_strand_id
1 'polypeptide(L)'
;MSLRKRDIIKNALRTAKDQWKEEHGWSSSTSLLQHHPHLGHHKDAKVPTSSSSGQQQPLGPLPINPAQRLTLPPIEQDIWKVAKHASVCALLAMSKKDDTEKLALTTLEYGMKTSSGTSLVLRELLLRPWLHNQSAIQWAITNDCQVFLSDARVQSVVEDVWKFYGPTDWQEVPDHPFSIWKASSSTPLVDYLARWAAPRYQAFIGLVCGLIYLGLHLATVSNKDYSSAHPFDFEYGYYFFVCSDLVFEVYKVLLQPVQAVKRPSTYLSLLTAGFLFTSFVLRMVAIHEHDDLEQQQRLLMLSYDFLVWATPLMIFRVVLWVDNLCWQVAKARHLVSQCIVDALWVVSLGIVTVVAFWIGLSALQRDDMDCLTMLRHLALGALHSPEISDTLYYQPLAAGAMLFVYLFLIIVVIGTLLTASFLTTMLTVYPRIESVRRLFLASRCAKQPVFGVFIANVVIELIIGFFILILVYVFKVNKNDSKAISWIERARQVLWFIVFFPVVLVIGIIEGIYYLVVLGRHRLQGYNVLK
;
A
#
# COMPACT_ATOMS: atom_id res chain seq x y z
N MET A 1 17.79 -31.74 -19.44
CA MET A 1 18.54 -31.08 -18.33
C MET A 1 17.71 -30.83 -17.05
N SER A 2 16.40 -31.12 -17.01
CA SER A 2 15.50 -30.80 -15.88
C SER A 2 15.43 -31.86 -14.76
N LEU A 3 15.67 -33.14 -15.06
CA LEU A 3 15.63 -34.24 -14.06
C LEU A 3 16.74 -34.09 -13.01
N ARG A 4 17.95 -33.76 -13.45
CA ARG A 4 19.11 -33.62 -12.56
C ARG A 4 18.95 -32.51 -11.52
N LYS A 5 18.31 -31.38 -11.90
CA LYS A 5 18.00 -30.28 -10.96
C LYS A 5 16.92 -30.69 -9.95
N ARG A 6 15.93 -31.48 -10.37
CA ARG A 6 14.87 -32.01 -9.50
C ARG A 6 15.45 -32.97 -8.44
N ASP A 7 16.39 -33.82 -8.82
CA ASP A 7 17.05 -34.75 -7.89
C ASP A 7 17.94 -34.03 -6.88
N ILE A 8 18.63 -32.95 -7.31
CA ILE A 8 19.42 -32.11 -6.41
C ILE A 8 18.54 -31.45 -5.34
N ILE A 9 17.36 -30.95 -5.70
CA ILE A 9 16.43 -30.33 -4.74
C ILE A 9 15.82 -31.36 -3.81
N LYS A 10 15.45 -32.54 -4.34
CA LYS A 10 14.96 -33.66 -3.54
C LYS A 10 16.00 -34.10 -2.52
N ASN A 11 17.28 -34.16 -2.92
CA ASN A 11 18.38 -34.49 -2.02
C ASN A 11 18.65 -33.37 -1.02
N ALA A 12 18.67 -32.10 -1.43
CA ALA A 12 18.88 -30.96 -0.54
C ALA A 12 17.78 -30.85 0.54
N LEU A 13 16.51 -31.06 0.18
CA LEU A 13 15.40 -31.10 1.14
C LEU A 13 15.48 -32.30 2.08
N ARG A 14 16.04 -33.42 1.62
CA ARG A 14 16.25 -34.63 2.44
C ARG A 14 17.39 -34.43 3.42
N THR A 15 18.52 -33.90 2.96
CA THR A 15 19.69 -33.57 3.79
C THR A 15 19.34 -32.52 4.85
N ALA A 16 18.60 -31.47 4.49
CA ALA A 16 18.14 -30.47 5.46
C ALA A 16 17.20 -31.07 6.52
N LYS A 17 16.34 -32.03 6.13
CA LYS A 17 15.48 -32.79 7.05
C LYS A 17 16.30 -33.65 8.01
N ASP A 18 17.31 -34.33 7.49
CA ASP A 18 18.13 -35.27 8.27
C ASP A 18 19.04 -34.52 9.24
N GLN A 19 19.66 -33.42 8.82
CA GLN A 19 20.46 -32.55 9.67
C GLN A 19 19.64 -31.93 10.81
N TRP A 20 18.42 -31.47 10.53
CA TRP A 20 17.52 -30.96 11.55
C TRP A 20 17.10 -32.06 12.56
N LYS A 21 16.87 -33.30 12.09
CA LYS A 21 16.57 -34.44 12.96
C LYS A 21 17.74 -34.77 13.90
N GLU A 22 18.98 -34.68 13.41
CA GLU A 22 20.18 -34.87 14.25
C GLU A 22 20.32 -33.76 15.29
N GLU A 23 20.17 -32.49 14.90
CA GLU A 23 20.27 -31.34 15.80
C GLU A 23 19.23 -31.35 16.93
N HIS A 24 18.09 -32.00 16.72
CA HIS A 24 16.99 -32.07 17.69
C HIS A 24 16.84 -33.46 18.35
N GLY A 25 17.83 -34.35 18.19
CA GLY A 25 17.91 -35.62 18.89
C GLY A 25 16.94 -36.71 18.41
N TRP A 26 16.43 -36.60 17.18
CA TRP A 26 15.49 -37.55 16.56
C TRP A 26 16.21 -38.61 15.72
N SER A 27 17.31 -39.18 16.23
CA SER A 27 17.93 -40.35 15.61
C SER A 27 17.06 -41.58 15.89
N SER A 28 16.70 -42.31 14.83
CA SER A 28 15.97 -43.58 14.90
C SER A 28 16.71 -44.54 15.86
N SER A 29 16.12 -44.81 17.02
CA SER A 29 16.60 -45.80 17.98
C SER A 29 16.30 -47.22 17.48
N THR A 30 16.95 -47.62 16.39
CA THR A 30 16.95 -48.98 15.86
C THR A 30 18.36 -49.41 15.49
N SER A 31 19.30 -49.29 16.43
CA SER A 31 20.57 -50.00 16.40
C SER A 31 21.25 -49.95 17.78
N LEU A 32 20.69 -50.64 18.78
CA LEU A 32 21.40 -50.91 20.03
C LEU A 32 20.90 -52.22 20.66
N LEU A 33 21.18 -53.34 19.98
CA LEU A 33 21.26 -54.68 20.55
C LEU A 33 22.04 -55.58 19.58
N GLN A 34 23.06 -56.27 20.11
CA GLN A 34 24.02 -57.19 19.45
C GLN A 34 25.07 -56.53 18.52
N HIS A 35 26.39 -56.70 18.65
CA HIS A 35 27.23 -57.74 19.24
C HIS A 35 28.64 -57.18 19.57
N HIS A 36 29.22 -57.54 20.72
CA HIS A 36 30.68 -57.65 20.94
C HIS A 36 31.12 -59.09 20.55
N PRO A 37 32.41 -59.41 20.21
CA PRO A 37 33.58 -59.12 21.08
C PRO A 37 35.00 -58.97 20.44
N HIS A 38 35.97 -58.62 21.32
CA HIS A 38 37.45 -58.80 21.27
C HIS A 38 38.28 -57.93 20.27
N LEU A 39 39.50 -57.41 20.53
CA LEU A 39 40.58 -57.62 21.52
C LEU A 39 41.61 -56.44 21.40
N GLY A 40 42.31 -56.03 22.47
CA GLY A 40 43.69 -55.44 22.36
C GLY A 40 44.06 -54.11 23.05
N HIS A 41 44.56 -54.23 24.30
CA HIS A 41 45.75 -53.58 24.91
C HIS A 41 45.90 -52.06 25.24
N HIS A 42 46.23 -51.85 26.55
CA HIS A 42 47.19 -50.91 27.18
C HIS A 42 46.87 -49.39 27.20
N LYS A 43 47.06 -48.58 28.25
CA LYS A 43 47.75 -48.64 29.56
C LYS A 43 47.21 -47.53 30.48
N ASP A 44 47.20 -47.80 31.79
CA ASP A 44 47.52 -46.95 32.95
C ASP A 44 47.16 -45.44 32.96
N ALA A 45 46.34 -45.00 33.92
CA ALA A 45 46.82 -44.31 35.13
C ALA A 45 45.70 -43.63 35.98
N LYS A 46 45.67 -44.05 37.26
CA LYS A 46 45.44 -43.31 38.51
C LYS A 46 44.10 -42.58 38.81
N VAL A 47 43.44 -43.19 39.78
CA VAL A 47 42.45 -42.70 40.76
C VAL A 47 43.16 -41.89 41.89
N PRO A 48 42.49 -40.95 42.60
CA PRO A 48 41.89 -41.26 43.92
C PRO A 48 40.46 -40.67 44.07
N THR A 49 39.41 -41.47 44.28
CA THR A 49 38.77 -41.82 45.58
C THR A 49 38.58 -40.67 46.58
N SER A 50 37.32 -40.28 46.77
CA SER A 50 36.75 -39.98 48.09
C SER A 50 35.31 -40.49 48.15
N SER A 51 35.09 -41.40 49.09
CA SER A 51 33.86 -42.09 49.46
C SER A 51 33.00 -41.29 50.44
N SER A 52 31.68 -41.35 50.29
CA SER A 52 30.77 -41.43 51.44
C SER A 52 29.46 -42.12 51.04
N SER A 53 29.26 -43.28 51.66
CA SER A 53 28.09 -44.15 51.61
C SER A 53 26.86 -43.58 52.31
N GLY A 54 25.68 -43.76 51.71
CA GLY A 54 24.37 -43.58 52.35
C GLY A 54 23.31 -44.41 51.62
N GLN A 55 22.59 -45.24 52.37
CA GLN A 55 21.76 -46.36 51.95
C GLN A 55 20.61 -46.07 50.96
N GLN A 56 20.30 -47.11 50.19
CA GLN A 56 19.18 -47.28 49.26
C GLN A 56 17.80 -47.23 49.93
N GLN A 57 16.82 -46.65 49.25
CA GLN A 57 15.47 -47.22 49.10
C GLN A 57 14.86 -46.78 47.75
N PRO A 58 14.16 -47.68 47.02
CA PRO A 58 13.71 -47.45 45.64
C PRO A 58 12.33 -46.76 45.60
N LEU A 59 12.24 -45.62 44.93
CA LEU A 59 10.96 -44.99 44.61
C LEU A 59 10.29 -45.74 43.45
N GLY A 60 9.11 -46.31 43.73
CA GLY A 60 8.29 -47.05 42.79
C GLY A 60 7.75 -46.20 41.63
N PRO A 61 7.31 -46.85 40.54
CA PRO A 61 6.77 -46.16 39.38
C PRO A 61 5.44 -45.47 39.71
N LEU A 62 5.36 -44.18 39.40
CA LEU A 62 4.12 -43.41 39.43
C LEU A 62 3.07 -44.06 38.51
N PRO A 63 1.78 -44.12 38.93
CA PRO A 63 0.73 -44.76 38.14
C PRO A 63 0.43 -43.93 36.89
N ILE A 64 0.69 -44.54 35.73
CA ILE A 64 0.27 -44.06 34.42
C ILE A 64 -1.25 -44.19 34.35
N ASN A 65 -1.96 -43.06 34.28
CA ASN A 65 -3.40 -43.02 34.06
C ASN A 65 -3.68 -43.36 32.58
N PRO A 66 -4.37 -44.46 32.23
CA PRO A 66 -4.51 -44.92 30.84
C PRO A 66 -5.55 -44.15 30.01
N ALA A 67 -6.05 -43.00 30.50
CA ALA A 67 -7.11 -42.23 29.86
C ALA A 67 -6.61 -40.86 29.36
N GLN A 68 -5.58 -40.83 28.51
CA GLN A 68 -5.23 -39.64 27.72
C GLN A 68 -4.29 -39.99 26.54
N ARG A 69 -4.69 -40.94 25.69
CA ARG A 69 -4.17 -40.99 24.32
C ARG A 69 -4.94 -39.95 23.49
N LEU A 70 -4.56 -38.69 23.61
CA LEU A 70 -4.79 -37.71 22.56
C LEU A 70 -3.89 -38.12 21.39
N THR A 71 -4.47 -38.80 20.40
CA THR A 71 -3.84 -39.02 19.11
C THR A 71 -3.69 -37.66 18.42
N LEU A 72 -2.56 -37.00 18.67
CA LEU A 72 -2.08 -35.90 17.83
C LEU A 72 -1.93 -36.43 16.39
N PRO A 73 -2.35 -35.67 15.36
CA PRO A 73 -2.02 -36.01 13.98
C PRO A 73 -0.48 -36.04 13.82
N PRO A 74 0.05 -36.78 12.83
CA PRO A 74 1.49 -37.02 12.74
C PRO A 74 2.24 -35.72 12.43
N ILE A 75 2.93 -35.19 13.45
CA ILE A 75 3.75 -33.96 13.43
C ILE A 75 4.72 -33.91 12.24
N GLU A 76 5.17 -35.05 11.71
CA GLU A 76 6.03 -35.13 10.53
C GLU A 76 5.37 -34.61 9.23
N GLN A 77 4.04 -34.73 9.08
CA GLN A 77 3.33 -34.19 7.92
C GLN A 77 3.22 -32.68 7.96
N ASP A 78 3.05 -32.10 9.16
CA ASP A 78 2.96 -30.65 9.32
C ASP A 78 4.33 -29.97 9.19
N ILE A 79 5.41 -30.60 9.68
CA ILE A 79 6.78 -30.11 9.46
C ILE A 79 7.12 -30.11 7.96
N TRP A 80 6.72 -31.16 7.22
CA TRP A 80 6.99 -31.24 5.78
C TRP A 80 6.16 -30.25 4.97
N LYS A 81 4.91 -29.96 5.38
CA LYS A 81 4.11 -28.85 4.83
C LYS A 81 4.81 -27.51 5.08
N VAL A 82 5.20 -27.21 6.32
CA VAL A 82 5.88 -25.97 6.72
C VAL A 82 7.19 -25.76 5.93
N ALA A 83 8.03 -26.79 5.81
CA ALA A 83 9.28 -26.71 5.04
C ALA A 83 9.03 -26.44 3.54
N LYS A 84 7.97 -27.03 2.97
CA LYS A 84 7.57 -26.80 1.57
C LYS A 84 7.07 -25.37 1.36
N HIS A 85 6.26 -24.85 2.29
CA HIS A 85 5.76 -23.48 2.21
C HIS A 85 6.87 -22.43 2.36
N ALA A 86 7.81 -22.66 3.31
CA ALA A 86 9.00 -21.84 3.47
C ALA A 86 9.92 -21.88 2.23
N SER A 87 10.00 -23.02 1.54
CA SER A 87 10.84 -23.17 0.35
C SER A 87 10.37 -22.32 -0.83
N VAL A 88 9.05 -22.16 -1.02
CA VAL A 88 8.49 -21.28 -2.07
C VAL A 88 8.81 -19.82 -1.77
N CYS A 89 8.67 -19.41 -0.51
CA CYS A 89 9.00 -18.05 -0.07
C CYS A 89 10.50 -17.77 -0.21
N ALA A 90 11.38 -18.72 0.16
CA ALA A 90 12.82 -18.57 0.01
C ALA A 90 13.27 -18.50 -1.47
N LEU A 91 12.66 -19.31 -2.34
CA LEU A 91 12.94 -19.26 -3.78
C LEU A 91 12.50 -17.93 -4.41
N LEU A 92 11.36 -17.39 -3.98
CA LEU A 92 10.89 -16.08 -4.42
C LEU A 92 11.74 -14.94 -3.84
N ALA A 93 12.19 -15.05 -2.59
CA ALA A 93 13.07 -14.08 -1.95
C ALA A 93 14.44 -13.97 -2.63
N MET A 94 14.96 -15.08 -3.15
CA MET A 94 16.22 -15.12 -3.91
C MET A 94 16.04 -14.86 -5.42
N SER A 95 14.81 -14.62 -5.88
CA SER A 95 14.53 -14.53 -7.30
C SER A 95 15.14 -13.26 -7.90
N LYS A 96 16.13 -13.46 -8.77
CA LYS A 96 16.68 -12.43 -9.68
C LYS A 96 16.59 -12.85 -11.15
N LYS A 97 16.12 -14.07 -11.42
CA LYS A 97 16.10 -14.71 -12.75
C LYS A 97 14.84 -15.56 -12.93
N ASP A 98 14.33 -15.66 -14.14
CA ASP A 98 13.13 -16.45 -14.47
C ASP A 98 13.20 -17.93 -14.04
N ASP A 99 14.40 -18.50 -14.01
CA ASP A 99 14.62 -19.91 -13.65
C ASP A 99 14.24 -20.21 -12.19
N THR A 100 14.46 -19.26 -11.27
CA THR A 100 14.09 -19.42 -9.86
C THR A 100 12.58 -19.30 -9.66
N GLU A 101 11.91 -18.47 -10.46
CA GLU A 101 10.45 -18.34 -10.44
C GLU A 101 9.76 -19.61 -10.96
N LYS A 102 10.25 -20.16 -12.08
CA LYS A 102 9.76 -21.43 -12.62
C LYS A 102 9.96 -22.56 -11.61
N LEU A 103 11.07 -22.55 -10.88
CA LEU A 103 11.31 -23.53 -9.83
C LEU A 103 10.32 -23.38 -8.66
N ALA A 104 10.01 -22.15 -8.24
CA ALA A 104 8.97 -21.89 -7.25
C ALA A 104 7.60 -22.41 -7.71
N LEU A 105 7.23 -22.20 -8.97
CA LEU A 105 5.98 -22.73 -9.56
C LEU A 105 5.94 -24.26 -9.57
N THR A 106 7.03 -24.93 -9.93
CA THR A 106 7.07 -26.40 -9.90
C THR A 106 6.98 -26.96 -8.48
N THR A 107 7.55 -26.25 -7.51
CA THR A 107 7.48 -26.59 -6.08
C THR A 107 6.06 -26.42 -5.55
N LEU A 108 5.36 -25.36 -6.00
CA LEU A 108 3.95 -25.10 -5.70
C LEU A 108 3.02 -26.14 -6.35
N GLU A 109 3.28 -26.56 -7.59
CA GLU A 109 2.50 -27.61 -8.24
C GLU A 109 2.67 -28.96 -7.53
N TYR A 110 3.91 -29.31 -7.18
CA TYR A 110 4.18 -30.48 -6.35
C TYR A 110 3.51 -30.32 -4.97
N GLY A 111 3.44 -29.09 -4.45
CA GLY A 111 2.58 -28.59 -3.38
C GLY A 111 1.21 -29.23 -3.37
N MET A 112 0.45 -28.85 -4.37
CA MET A 112 -0.96 -29.13 -4.49
C MET A 112 -1.25 -30.60 -4.79
N LYS A 113 -0.44 -31.28 -5.61
CA LYS A 113 -0.66 -32.69 -5.96
C LYS A 113 -0.62 -33.63 -4.76
N THR A 114 0.04 -33.23 -3.67
CA THR A 114 0.12 -34.04 -2.44
C THR A 114 -1.02 -33.77 -1.46
N SER A 115 -1.81 -32.69 -1.62
CA SER A 115 -2.89 -32.33 -0.69
C SER A 115 -4.26 -32.53 -1.33
N SER A 116 -5.19 -33.19 -0.63
CA SER A 116 -6.56 -33.46 -1.09
C SER A 116 -7.49 -32.23 -1.11
N GLY A 117 -7.06 -31.06 -0.60
CA GLY A 117 -7.81 -29.80 -0.63
C GLY A 117 -7.09 -28.72 -1.44
N THR A 118 -7.30 -28.68 -2.76
CA THR A 118 -6.46 -27.93 -3.70
C THR A 118 -6.55 -26.41 -3.58
N SER A 119 -7.70 -25.82 -3.25
CA SER A 119 -7.90 -24.35 -3.23
C SER A 119 -7.52 -23.71 -1.88
N LEU A 120 -7.91 -24.33 -0.76
CA LEU A 120 -7.61 -23.81 0.59
C LEU A 120 -6.12 -23.90 0.92
N VAL A 121 -5.47 -25.02 0.59
CA VAL A 121 -4.03 -25.21 0.83
C VAL A 121 -3.20 -24.25 -0.03
N LEU A 122 -3.63 -24.00 -1.27
CA LEU A 122 -2.99 -23.02 -2.14
C LEU A 122 -3.11 -21.60 -1.57
N ARG A 123 -4.30 -21.24 -1.06
CA ARG A 123 -4.55 -19.95 -0.42
C ARG A 123 -3.67 -19.75 0.81
N GLU A 124 -3.59 -20.73 1.69
CA GLU A 124 -2.69 -20.67 2.86
C GLU A 124 -1.21 -20.58 2.47
N LEU A 125 -0.77 -21.38 1.50
CA LEU A 125 0.61 -21.37 1.00
C LEU A 125 1.00 -19.97 0.49
N LEU A 126 0.09 -19.29 -0.20
CA LEU A 126 0.38 -18.01 -0.86
C LEU A 126 0.28 -16.80 0.08
N LEU A 127 -0.65 -16.84 1.05
CA LEU A 127 -1.01 -15.69 1.88
C LEU A 127 -0.40 -15.72 3.28
N ARG A 128 -0.12 -16.91 3.82
CA ARG A 128 0.46 -17.00 5.17
C ARG A 128 1.89 -16.47 5.17
N PRO A 129 2.28 -15.65 6.16
CA PRO A 129 3.67 -15.21 6.29
C PRO A 129 4.55 -16.38 6.74
N TRP A 130 5.69 -16.57 6.07
CA TRP A 130 6.63 -17.66 6.38
C TRP A 130 8.05 -17.15 6.63
N LEU A 131 8.54 -16.27 5.76
CA LEU A 131 9.92 -15.79 5.78
C LEU A 131 9.93 -14.28 6.03
N HIS A 132 10.60 -13.84 7.10
CA HIS A 132 10.64 -12.42 7.54
C HIS A 132 9.25 -11.78 7.73
N ASN A 133 8.29 -12.56 8.23
CA ASN A 133 6.88 -12.14 8.37
C ASN A 133 6.21 -11.71 7.04
N GLN A 134 6.76 -12.16 5.90
CA GLN A 134 6.20 -11.90 4.58
C GLN A 134 5.66 -13.18 3.94
N SER A 135 4.58 -13.01 3.18
CA SER A 135 3.96 -14.10 2.42
C SER A 135 4.64 -14.31 1.06
N ALA A 136 4.36 -15.45 0.41
CA ALA A 136 4.91 -15.74 -0.92
C ALA A 136 4.51 -14.67 -1.94
N ILE A 137 3.28 -14.16 -1.87
CA ILE A 137 2.81 -13.08 -2.75
C ILE A 137 3.57 -11.77 -2.44
N GLN A 138 3.82 -11.43 -1.17
CA GLN A 138 4.57 -10.22 -0.81
C GLN A 138 6.01 -10.26 -1.31
N TRP A 139 6.68 -11.42 -1.22
CA TRP A 139 8.00 -11.61 -1.83
C TRP A 139 7.96 -11.51 -3.35
N ALA A 140 6.95 -12.10 -4.00
CA ALA A 140 6.76 -11.99 -5.44
C ALA A 140 6.55 -10.53 -5.90
N ILE A 141 5.86 -9.71 -5.11
CA ILE A 141 5.69 -8.28 -5.39
C ILE A 141 7.00 -7.52 -5.18
N THR A 142 7.70 -7.80 -4.09
CA THR A 142 8.93 -7.08 -3.71
C THR A 142 10.05 -7.29 -4.71
N ASN A 143 10.16 -8.51 -5.27
CA ASN A 143 11.16 -8.89 -6.26
C ASN A 143 10.66 -8.82 -7.71
N ASP A 144 9.45 -8.28 -7.94
CA ASP A 144 8.85 -8.14 -9.27
C ASP A 144 8.81 -9.46 -10.09
N CYS A 145 8.40 -10.55 -9.45
CA CYS A 145 8.40 -11.91 -10.02
C CYS A 145 7.24 -12.12 -11.02
N GLN A 146 7.40 -11.63 -12.25
CA GLN A 146 6.34 -11.61 -13.27
C GLN A 146 5.91 -13.00 -13.75
N VAL A 147 6.82 -13.97 -13.82
CA VAL A 147 6.51 -15.34 -14.25
C VAL A 147 5.67 -16.02 -13.18
N PHE A 148 6.01 -15.85 -11.91
CA PHE A 148 5.21 -16.39 -10.81
C PHE A 148 3.81 -15.77 -10.76
N LEU A 149 3.72 -14.44 -10.87
CA LEU A 149 2.44 -13.72 -10.87
C LEU A 149 1.61 -14.01 -12.12
N SER A 150 2.21 -14.49 -13.21
CA SER A 150 1.48 -14.87 -14.43
C SER A 150 0.67 -16.17 -14.32
N ASP A 151 0.95 -17.01 -13.33
CA ASP A 151 0.31 -18.32 -13.19
C ASP A 151 -1.19 -18.18 -12.86
N ALA A 152 -2.02 -18.92 -13.61
CA ALA A 152 -3.47 -18.85 -13.49
C ALA A 152 -4.00 -19.20 -12.09
N ARG A 153 -3.30 -20.09 -11.37
CA ARG A 153 -3.68 -20.51 -10.02
C ARG A 153 -3.38 -19.44 -8.99
N VAL A 154 -2.26 -18.74 -9.17
CA VAL A 154 -1.91 -17.58 -8.33
C VAL A 154 -2.92 -16.47 -8.59
N GLN A 155 -3.28 -16.22 -9.86
CA GLN A 155 -4.29 -15.21 -10.21
C GLN A 155 -5.68 -15.54 -9.66
N SER A 156 -6.12 -16.81 -9.68
CA SER A 156 -7.41 -17.19 -9.10
C SER A 156 -7.45 -16.91 -7.61
N VAL A 157 -6.37 -17.22 -6.87
CA VAL A 157 -6.28 -16.88 -5.44
C VAL A 157 -6.26 -15.37 -5.22
N VAL A 158 -5.53 -14.60 -6.03
CA VAL A 158 -5.52 -13.13 -5.94
C VAL A 158 -6.92 -12.54 -6.18
N GLU A 159 -7.67 -13.05 -7.15
CA GLU A 159 -9.05 -12.61 -7.41
C GLU A 159 -10.01 -13.02 -6.29
N ASP A 160 -9.91 -14.26 -5.83
CA ASP A 160 -10.72 -14.77 -4.73
C ASP A 160 -10.44 -13.99 -3.45
N VAL A 161 -9.19 -13.58 -3.23
CA VAL A 161 -8.81 -12.74 -2.09
C VAL A 161 -9.50 -11.40 -2.16
N TRP A 162 -9.45 -10.73 -3.31
CA TRP A 162 -10.10 -9.43 -3.47
C TRP A 162 -11.62 -9.49 -3.30
N LYS A 163 -12.25 -10.56 -3.79
CA LYS A 163 -13.72 -10.73 -3.78
C LYS A 163 -14.24 -11.21 -2.42
N PHE A 164 -13.54 -12.17 -1.80
CA PHE A 164 -14.07 -12.95 -0.68
C PHE A 164 -13.31 -12.79 0.65
N TYR A 165 -12.17 -12.09 0.72
CA TYR A 165 -11.62 -11.70 2.03
C TYR A 165 -12.35 -10.47 2.58
N GLY A 166 -13.57 -10.71 3.04
CA GLY A 166 -13.87 -10.45 4.43
C GLY A 166 -13.72 -11.80 5.16
N PRO A 167 -12.93 -11.90 6.21
CA PRO A 167 -12.49 -13.18 6.78
C PRO A 167 -13.66 -14.02 7.31
N THR A 168 -13.75 -15.29 6.92
CA THR A 168 -14.33 -16.33 7.78
C THR A 168 -13.39 -16.65 8.95
N ASP A 169 -12.07 -16.46 8.76
CA ASP A 169 -11.04 -16.90 9.71
C ASP A 169 -10.10 -15.76 10.16
N TRP A 170 -10.62 -14.55 10.43
CA TRP A 170 -9.80 -13.41 10.90
C TRP A 170 -9.16 -13.70 12.25
N GLN A 171 -9.78 -14.60 12.99
CA GLN A 171 -9.31 -15.07 14.27
C GLN A 171 -7.96 -15.78 14.20
N GLU A 172 -7.58 -16.26 13.01
CA GLU A 172 -6.30 -16.94 12.75
C GLU A 172 -5.23 -16.00 12.21
N VAL A 173 -5.60 -14.79 11.78
CA VAL A 173 -4.66 -13.79 11.29
C VAL A 173 -3.96 -13.14 12.48
N PRO A 174 -2.63 -13.34 12.66
CA PRO A 174 -1.89 -12.61 13.69
C PRO A 174 -1.99 -11.11 13.41
N ASP A 175 -2.20 -10.32 14.46
CA ASP A 175 -2.32 -8.86 14.42
C ASP A 175 -3.56 -8.28 13.70
N HIS A 176 -4.60 -9.08 13.47
CA HIS A 176 -5.88 -8.53 13.00
C HIS A 176 -6.43 -7.50 14.01
N PRO A 177 -6.94 -6.33 13.58
CA PRO A 177 -7.43 -5.32 14.52
C PRO A 177 -8.51 -5.84 15.48
N PHE A 178 -9.41 -6.71 15.01
CA PHE A 178 -10.44 -7.33 15.86
C PHE A 178 -9.96 -8.43 16.80
N SER A 179 -8.70 -8.84 16.74
CA SER A 179 -8.16 -9.92 17.59
C SER A 179 -8.38 -9.68 19.09
N ILE A 180 -8.53 -8.43 19.50
CA ILE A 180 -8.78 -7.99 20.88
C ILE A 180 -10.20 -8.34 21.37
N TRP A 181 -11.12 -8.54 20.43
CA TRP A 181 -12.51 -8.95 20.66
C TRP A 181 -12.72 -10.45 20.45
N LYS A 182 -11.66 -11.26 20.40
CA LYS A 182 -11.75 -12.71 20.21
C LYS A 182 -12.50 -13.35 21.39
N ALA A 183 -13.81 -13.50 21.23
CA ALA A 183 -14.67 -14.26 22.13
C ALA A 183 -14.65 -15.74 21.74
N SER A 184 -14.97 -16.62 22.69
CA SER A 184 -15.04 -18.08 22.46
C SER A 184 -16.12 -18.50 21.44
N SER A 185 -17.03 -17.59 21.06
CA SER A 185 -18.01 -17.77 20.01
C SER A 185 -18.12 -16.49 19.17
N SER A 186 -17.94 -16.59 17.85
CA SER A 186 -18.19 -15.46 16.96
C SER A 186 -19.69 -15.26 16.78
N THR A 187 -20.13 -14.01 16.86
CA THR A 187 -21.46 -13.64 16.39
C THR A 187 -21.35 -13.19 14.93
N PRO A 188 -22.38 -13.42 14.09
CA PRO A 188 -22.35 -13.02 12.69
C PRO A 188 -22.13 -11.51 12.50
N LEU A 189 -22.52 -10.70 13.48
CA LEU A 189 -22.27 -9.26 13.50
C LEU A 189 -20.77 -8.96 13.65
N VAL A 190 -20.08 -9.61 14.59
CA VAL A 190 -18.63 -9.43 14.79
C VAL A 190 -17.86 -9.88 13.55
N ASP A 191 -18.28 -10.99 12.93
CA ASP A 191 -17.66 -11.48 11.69
C ASP A 191 -17.87 -10.53 10.52
N TYR A 192 -19.03 -9.86 10.43
CA TYR A 192 -19.26 -8.80 9.46
C TYR A 192 -18.39 -7.57 9.74
N LEU A 193 -18.31 -7.14 11.00
CA LEU A 193 -17.51 -5.99 11.40
C LEU A 193 -16.00 -6.21 11.18
N ALA A 194 -15.51 -7.43 11.34
CA ALA A 194 -14.12 -7.79 11.08
C ALA A 194 -13.72 -7.62 9.61
N ARG A 195 -14.68 -7.67 8.67
CA ARG A 195 -14.42 -7.50 7.23
C ARG A 195 -13.92 -6.11 6.88
N TRP A 196 -14.28 -5.10 7.66
CA TRP A 196 -13.90 -3.72 7.36
C TRP A 196 -12.40 -3.50 7.31
N ALA A 197 -11.60 -4.28 8.04
CA ALA A 197 -10.14 -4.21 7.98
C ALA A 197 -9.56 -4.66 6.63
N ALA A 198 -10.35 -5.30 5.76
CA ALA A 198 -9.83 -5.80 4.49
C ALA A 198 -9.50 -4.66 3.50
N PRO A 199 -8.46 -4.83 2.65
CA PRO A 199 -7.96 -3.78 1.77
C PRO A 199 -9.01 -3.16 0.83
N ARG A 200 -10.00 -3.95 0.39
CA ARG A 200 -11.09 -3.49 -0.46
C ARG A 200 -11.96 -2.45 0.24
N TYR A 201 -12.47 -2.77 1.42
CA TYR A 201 -13.32 -1.85 2.19
C TYR A 201 -12.54 -0.62 2.64
N GLN A 202 -11.29 -0.81 3.05
CA GLN A 202 -10.41 0.30 3.38
C GLN A 202 -10.22 1.25 2.18
N ALA A 203 -10.03 0.72 0.97
CA ALA A 203 -9.95 1.56 -0.23
C ALA A 203 -11.27 2.32 -0.52
N PHE A 204 -12.43 1.70 -0.30
CA PHE A 204 -13.72 2.39 -0.43
C PHE A 204 -13.93 3.50 0.61
N ILE A 205 -13.60 3.23 1.87
CA ILE A 205 -13.67 4.26 2.93
C ILE A 205 -12.77 5.42 2.57
N GLY A 206 -11.53 5.15 2.15
CA GLY A 206 -10.59 6.18 1.70
C GLY A 206 -11.14 7.02 0.55
N LEU A 207 -11.79 6.41 -0.44
CA LEU A 207 -12.43 7.12 -1.54
C LEU A 207 -13.59 8.00 -1.05
N VAL A 208 -14.49 7.46 -0.24
CA VAL A 208 -15.65 8.23 0.27
C VAL A 208 -15.17 9.40 1.12
N CYS A 209 -14.20 9.20 2.00
CA CYS A 209 -13.59 10.28 2.78
C CYS A 209 -12.92 11.34 1.91
N GLY A 210 -12.23 10.92 0.84
CA GLY A 210 -11.66 11.83 -0.14
C GLY A 210 -12.74 12.66 -0.85
N LEU A 211 -13.86 12.05 -1.25
CA LEU A 211 -14.97 12.76 -1.87
C LEU A 211 -15.65 13.74 -0.91
N ILE A 212 -15.83 13.37 0.36
CA ILE A 212 -16.33 14.28 1.40
C ILE A 212 -15.37 15.47 1.56
N TYR A 213 -14.07 15.19 1.62
CA TYR A 213 -13.05 16.23 1.74
C TYR A 213 -13.05 17.18 0.52
N LEU A 214 -13.18 16.65 -0.69
CA LEU A 214 -13.33 17.45 -1.90
C LEU A 214 -14.63 18.26 -1.89
N GLY A 215 -15.75 17.68 -1.43
CA GLY A 215 -17.03 18.38 -1.31
C GLY A 215 -16.93 19.57 -0.35
N LEU A 216 -16.30 19.37 0.81
CA LEU A 216 -16.01 20.43 1.78
C LEU A 216 -15.09 21.50 1.17
N HIS A 217 -14.04 21.10 0.46
CA HIS A 217 -13.15 22.02 -0.23
C HIS A 217 -13.90 22.90 -1.25
N LEU A 218 -14.73 22.30 -2.10
CA LEU A 218 -15.52 23.03 -3.09
C LEU A 218 -16.55 23.95 -2.42
N ALA A 219 -17.16 23.52 -1.31
CA ALA A 219 -18.04 24.36 -0.51
C ALA A 219 -17.30 25.60 0.01
N THR A 220 -16.09 25.43 0.58
CA THR A 220 -15.25 26.53 1.05
C THR A 220 -14.82 27.47 -0.08
N VAL A 221 -14.41 26.93 -1.24
CA VAL A 221 -14.03 27.76 -2.41
C VAL A 221 -15.22 28.56 -2.95
N SER A 222 -16.41 27.97 -2.96
CA SER A 222 -17.65 28.60 -3.42
C SER A 222 -18.26 29.58 -2.42
N ASN A 223 -17.73 29.63 -1.19
CA ASN A 223 -18.25 30.48 -0.13
C ASN A 223 -17.96 31.95 -0.46
N LYS A 224 -19.02 32.72 -0.76
CA LYS A 224 -18.90 34.17 -1.02
C LYS A 224 -18.43 34.94 0.20
N ASP A 225 -18.72 34.42 1.39
CA ASP A 225 -18.38 35.02 2.67
C ASP A 225 -17.05 34.46 3.22
N TYR A 226 -16.19 33.89 2.36
CA TYR A 226 -14.86 33.43 2.76
C TYR A 226 -13.98 34.55 3.32
N SER A 227 -14.22 35.82 2.93
CA SER A 227 -13.49 36.98 3.48
C SER A 227 -14.07 37.49 4.81
N SER A 228 -15.11 36.86 5.35
CA SER A 228 -15.71 37.27 6.62
C SER A 228 -14.76 37.06 7.80
N ALA A 229 -15.00 37.77 8.91
CA ALA A 229 -14.15 37.69 10.09
C ALA A 229 -14.16 36.30 10.77
N HIS A 230 -15.15 35.46 10.51
CA HIS A 230 -15.35 34.20 11.23
C HIS A 230 -15.57 33.03 10.25
N PRO A 231 -14.92 31.88 10.43
CA PRO A 231 -15.18 30.69 9.63
C PRO A 231 -16.60 30.15 9.86
N PHE A 232 -17.22 29.61 8.81
CA PHE A 232 -18.48 28.87 8.93
C PHE A 232 -18.28 27.49 9.56
N ASP A 233 -19.35 26.93 10.14
CA ASP A 233 -19.32 25.64 10.84
C ASP A 233 -18.68 24.50 10.01
N PHE A 234 -18.98 24.44 8.71
CA PHE A 234 -18.42 23.42 7.82
C PHE A 234 -16.94 23.64 7.51
N GLU A 235 -16.43 24.88 7.59
CA GLU A 235 -15.02 25.18 7.36
C GLU A 235 -14.14 24.61 8.47
N TYR A 236 -14.62 24.55 9.71
CA TYR A 236 -13.88 23.87 10.80
C TYR A 236 -13.66 22.39 10.49
N GLY A 237 -14.70 21.72 9.98
CA GLY A 237 -14.59 20.35 9.49
C GLY A 237 -13.56 20.23 8.37
N TYR A 238 -13.61 21.14 7.39
CA TYR A 238 -12.64 21.20 6.31
C TYR A 238 -11.19 21.40 6.79
N TYR A 239 -10.94 22.35 7.71
CA TYR A 239 -9.61 22.61 8.24
C TYR A 239 -9.06 21.42 9.05
N PHE A 240 -9.93 20.68 9.74
CA PHE A 240 -9.54 19.41 10.37
C PHE A 240 -9.02 18.40 9.33
N PHE A 241 -9.68 18.28 8.17
CA PHE A 241 -9.17 17.46 7.07
C PHE A 241 -7.86 18.00 6.50
N VAL A 242 -7.68 19.32 6.35
CA VAL A 242 -6.44 19.95 5.86
C VAL A 242 -5.26 19.60 6.76
N CYS A 243 -5.39 19.79 8.08
CA CYS A 243 -4.35 19.44 9.03
C CYS A 243 -4.03 17.94 8.99
N SER A 244 -5.07 17.10 8.90
CA SER A 244 -4.87 15.65 8.85
C SER A 244 -4.23 15.18 7.55
N ASP A 245 -4.54 15.81 6.44
CA ASP A 245 -3.93 15.54 5.13
C ASP A 245 -2.44 15.89 5.12
N LEU A 246 -2.06 17.03 5.68
CA LEU A 246 -0.65 17.41 5.79
C LEU A 246 0.13 16.38 6.63
N VAL A 247 -0.36 16.05 7.83
CA VAL A 247 0.28 15.07 8.71
C VAL A 247 0.40 13.72 8.02
N PHE A 248 -0.64 13.30 7.28
CA PHE A 248 -0.64 12.05 6.54
C PHE A 248 0.43 12.00 5.45
N GLU A 249 0.53 13.04 4.63
CA GLU A 249 1.51 13.10 3.56
C GLU A 249 2.95 13.20 4.11
N VAL A 250 3.17 13.99 5.16
CA VAL A 250 4.47 14.05 5.84
C VAL A 250 4.84 12.68 6.43
N TYR A 251 3.90 12.01 7.09
CA TYR A 251 4.13 10.68 7.67
C TYR A 251 4.52 9.64 6.61
N LYS A 252 3.84 9.63 5.44
CA LYS A 252 4.21 8.75 4.32
C LYS A 252 5.63 9.00 3.82
N VAL A 253 6.02 10.27 3.68
CA VAL A 253 7.36 10.65 3.23
C VAL A 253 8.41 10.22 4.25
N LEU A 254 8.13 10.39 5.55
CA LEU A 254 9.04 9.98 6.63
C LEU A 254 9.22 8.46 6.72
N LEU A 255 8.15 7.67 6.54
CA LEU A 255 8.23 6.22 6.59
C LEU A 255 8.97 5.61 5.41
N GLN A 256 8.79 6.16 4.21
CA GLN A 256 9.30 5.59 2.96
C GLN A 256 9.93 6.65 2.06
N PRO A 257 11.02 7.32 2.50
CA PRO A 257 11.57 8.49 1.81
C PRO A 257 12.02 8.16 0.38
N VAL A 258 12.70 7.03 0.19
CA VAL A 258 13.19 6.60 -1.13
C VAL A 258 12.05 6.30 -2.10
N GLN A 259 10.96 5.72 -1.61
CA GLN A 259 9.81 5.38 -2.46
C GLN A 259 8.93 6.60 -2.73
N ALA A 260 8.84 7.52 -1.78
CA ALA A 260 8.17 8.81 -1.89
C ALA A 260 8.79 9.68 -2.99
N VAL A 261 10.12 9.82 -3.00
CA VAL A 261 10.85 10.63 -3.99
C VAL A 261 10.73 10.07 -5.41
N LYS A 262 10.60 8.76 -5.58
CA LYS A 262 10.50 8.13 -6.91
C LYS A 262 9.11 8.26 -7.55
N ARG A 263 8.08 8.67 -6.80
CA ARG A 263 6.69 8.68 -7.28
C ARG A 263 6.24 10.11 -7.61
N PRO A 264 5.91 10.43 -8.88
CA PRO A 264 5.43 11.77 -9.24
C PRO A 264 4.13 12.14 -8.51
N SER A 265 3.28 11.16 -8.21
CA SER A 265 2.06 11.36 -7.42
C SER A 265 2.31 11.91 -6.02
N THR A 266 3.47 11.63 -5.42
CA THR A 266 3.81 12.13 -4.08
C THR A 266 4.08 13.63 -4.11
N TYR A 267 4.70 14.15 -5.17
CA TYR A 267 4.88 15.59 -5.32
C TYR A 267 3.54 16.31 -5.51
N LEU A 268 2.65 15.76 -6.34
CA LEU A 268 1.31 16.29 -6.50
C LEU A 268 0.57 16.34 -5.15
N SER A 269 0.59 15.24 -4.40
CA SER A 269 -0.05 15.19 -3.09
C SER A 269 0.58 16.16 -2.09
N LEU A 270 1.90 16.17 -1.94
CA LEU A 270 2.56 17.03 -0.96
C LEU A 270 2.36 18.51 -1.28
N LEU A 271 2.44 18.90 -2.56
CA LEU A 271 2.21 20.26 -3.01
C LEU A 271 0.77 20.71 -2.76
N THR A 272 -0.21 19.82 -3.01
CA THR A 272 -1.61 20.11 -2.70
C THR A 272 -1.81 20.30 -1.19
N ALA A 273 -1.31 19.39 -0.36
CA ALA A 273 -1.39 19.51 1.10
C ALA A 273 -0.72 20.80 1.60
N GLY A 274 0.42 21.15 1.01
CA GLY A 274 1.16 22.38 1.28
C GLY A 274 0.32 23.62 1.01
N PHE A 275 -0.23 23.77 -0.20
CA PHE A 275 -1.08 24.92 -0.53
C PHE A 275 -2.32 25.03 0.35
N LEU A 276 -3.01 23.91 0.62
CA LEU A 276 -4.18 23.91 1.48
C LEU A 276 -3.83 24.31 2.92
N PHE A 277 -2.71 23.82 3.44
CA PHE A 277 -2.25 24.19 4.78
C PHE A 277 -1.77 25.64 4.85
N THR A 278 -1.05 26.12 3.84
CA THR A 278 -0.63 27.52 3.75
C THR A 278 -1.85 28.44 3.71
N SER A 279 -2.87 28.11 2.89
CA SER A 279 -4.16 28.82 2.88
C SER A 279 -4.78 28.84 4.27
N PHE A 280 -4.90 27.69 4.94
CA PHE A 280 -5.42 27.62 6.31
C PHE A 280 -4.66 28.51 7.30
N VAL A 281 -3.33 28.46 7.32
CA VAL A 281 -2.51 29.28 8.23
C VAL A 281 -2.71 30.77 7.96
N LEU A 282 -2.69 31.18 6.69
CA LEU A 282 -2.90 32.58 6.31
C LEU A 282 -4.30 33.07 6.71
N ARG A 283 -5.34 32.25 6.52
CA ARG A 283 -6.70 32.55 6.98
C ARG A 283 -6.74 32.79 8.48
N MET A 284 -6.12 31.92 9.27
CA MET A 284 -6.11 32.04 10.74
C MET A 284 -5.31 33.26 11.21
N VAL A 285 -4.17 33.55 10.59
CA VAL A 285 -3.39 34.76 10.86
C VAL A 285 -4.19 36.02 10.51
N ALA A 286 -4.90 36.02 9.37
CA ALA A 286 -5.74 37.14 8.96
C ALA A 286 -6.92 37.38 9.91
N ILE A 287 -7.50 36.33 10.49
CA ILE A 287 -8.56 36.46 11.49
C ILE A 287 -8.01 37.02 12.81
N HIS A 288 -6.74 36.73 13.13
CA HIS A 288 -6.10 37.26 14.34
C HIS A 288 -5.61 38.71 14.18
N GLU A 289 -5.40 39.18 12.95
CA GLU A 289 -5.06 40.57 12.65
C GLU A 289 -6.30 41.46 12.82
N HIS A 290 -6.34 42.21 13.93
CA HIS A 290 -7.43 43.14 14.24
C HIS A 290 -7.04 44.62 14.08
N ASP A 291 -5.73 44.91 14.05
CA ASP A 291 -5.21 46.27 14.14
C ASP A 291 -5.04 46.93 12.75
N ASP A 292 -4.76 46.13 11.72
CA ASP A 292 -4.56 46.60 10.34
C ASP A 292 -5.52 45.91 9.36
N LEU A 293 -6.56 46.63 8.94
CA LEU A 293 -7.57 46.17 7.99
C LEU A 293 -6.99 45.91 6.59
N GLU A 294 -5.98 46.66 6.15
CA GLU A 294 -5.37 46.48 4.84
C GLU A 294 -4.54 45.20 4.82
N GLN A 295 -3.73 44.98 5.86
CA GLN A 295 -2.98 43.75 6.04
C GLN A 295 -3.89 42.53 6.16
N GLN A 296 -4.97 42.63 6.95
CA GLN A 296 -5.98 41.59 7.07
C GLN A 296 -6.56 41.23 5.69
N GLN A 297 -7.04 42.21 4.93
CA GLN A 297 -7.62 41.96 3.61
C GLN A 297 -6.62 41.32 2.64
N ARG A 298 -5.36 41.76 2.66
CA ARG A 298 -4.30 41.19 1.83
C ARG A 298 -4.03 39.71 2.17
N LEU A 299 -3.96 39.37 3.46
CA LEU A 299 -3.77 37.99 3.91
C LEU A 299 -4.98 37.09 3.54
N LEU A 300 -6.20 37.63 3.62
CA LEU A 300 -7.41 36.92 3.18
C LEU A 300 -7.41 36.62 1.69
N MET A 301 -7.02 37.60 0.86
CA MET A 301 -6.91 37.42 -0.58
C MET A 301 -5.86 36.36 -0.93
N LEU A 302 -4.68 36.44 -0.30
CA LEU A 302 -3.58 35.50 -0.54
C LEU A 302 -3.92 34.08 -0.04
N SER A 303 -4.67 33.98 1.08
CA SER A 303 -5.25 32.72 1.55
C SER A 303 -6.21 32.11 0.53
N TYR A 304 -7.08 32.93 -0.05
CA TYR A 304 -8.03 32.49 -1.07
C TYR A 304 -7.33 32.07 -2.37
N ASP A 305 -6.30 32.80 -2.81
CA ASP A 305 -5.51 32.46 -4.00
C ASP A 305 -4.87 31.07 -3.87
N PHE A 306 -4.25 30.77 -2.72
CA PHE A 306 -3.71 29.42 -2.47
C PHE A 306 -4.80 28.34 -2.47
N LEU A 307 -5.98 28.66 -1.93
CA LEU A 307 -7.13 27.74 -1.94
C LEU A 307 -7.58 27.44 -3.39
N VAL A 308 -7.67 28.47 -4.22
CA VAL A 308 -8.02 28.35 -5.65
C VAL A 308 -6.96 27.57 -6.41
N TRP A 309 -5.67 27.84 -6.19
CA TRP A 309 -4.57 27.10 -6.83
C TRP A 309 -4.52 25.62 -6.41
N ALA A 310 -4.94 25.30 -5.19
CA ALA A 310 -5.04 23.91 -4.73
C ALA A 310 -6.22 23.15 -5.36
N THR A 311 -7.25 23.84 -5.86
CA THR A 311 -8.47 23.23 -6.40
C THR A 311 -8.23 22.24 -7.54
N PRO A 312 -7.52 22.59 -8.63
CA PRO A 312 -7.24 21.62 -9.70
C PRO A 312 -6.44 20.40 -9.19
N LEU A 313 -5.54 20.62 -8.23
CA LEU A 313 -4.71 19.54 -7.67
C LEU A 313 -5.54 18.59 -6.80
N MET A 314 -6.50 19.11 -6.04
CA MET A 314 -7.48 18.30 -5.31
C MET A 314 -8.34 17.44 -6.23
N ILE A 315 -8.71 17.94 -7.41
CA ILE A 315 -9.42 17.15 -8.42
C ILE A 315 -8.52 16.01 -8.93
N PHE A 316 -7.25 16.28 -9.24
CA PHE A 316 -6.30 15.24 -9.65
C PHE A 316 -6.08 14.18 -8.55
N ARG A 317 -6.17 14.54 -7.27
CA ARG A 317 -6.10 13.58 -6.16
C ARG A 317 -7.25 12.58 -6.13
N VAL A 318 -8.43 12.90 -6.69
CA VAL A 318 -9.52 11.92 -6.81
C VAL A 318 -9.07 10.72 -7.63
N VAL A 319 -8.31 10.95 -8.71
CA VAL A 319 -7.72 9.88 -9.53
C VAL A 319 -6.81 8.98 -8.68
N LEU A 320 -6.05 9.58 -7.75
CA LEU A 320 -5.19 8.84 -6.83
C LEU A 320 -5.96 8.04 -5.78
N TRP A 321 -7.11 8.54 -5.31
CA TRP A 321 -7.97 7.81 -4.36
C TRP A 321 -8.67 6.61 -5.01
N VAL A 322 -9.08 6.74 -6.28
CA VAL A 322 -9.70 5.64 -7.05
C VAL A 322 -8.69 4.59 -7.53
N ASP A 323 -7.39 4.92 -7.56
CA ASP A 323 -6.30 4.09 -8.09
C ASP A 323 -6.31 2.65 -7.54
N ASN A 324 -6.55 2.48 -6.25
CA ASN A 324 -6.54 1.14 -5.62
C ASN A 324 -7.80 0.30 -5.93
N LEU A 325 -8.89 0.92 -6.40
CA LEU A 325 -10.18 0.29 -6.63
C LEU A 325 -10.36 -0.12 -8.10
N CYS A 326 -10.00 0.76 -9.03
CA CYS A 326 -10.30 0.60 -10.44
C CYS A 326 -9.02 0.46 -11.29
N TRP A 327 -8.86 -0.71 -11.93
CA TRP A 327 -7.74 -0.96 -12.82
C TRP A 327 -7.67 0.04 -13.99
N GLN A 328 -8.80 0.50 -14.53
CA GLN A 328 -8.78 1.45 -15.65
C GLN A 328 -8.16 2.79 -15.25
N VAL A 329 -8.43 3.24 -14.03
CA VAL A 329 -7.85 4.46 -13.48
C VAL A 329 -6.36 4.25 -13.20
N ALA A 330 -5.99 3.11 -12.61
CA ALA A 330 -4.58 2.78 -12.36
C ALA A 330 -3.76 2.65 -13.65
N LYS A 331 -4.34 2.04 -14.68
CA LYS A 331 -3.76 1.95 -16.02
C LYS A 331 -3.53 3.35 -16.60
N ALA A 332 -4.55 4.21 -16.56
CA ALA A 332 -4.44 5.57 -17.07
C ALA A 332 -3.35 6.36 -16.32
N ARG A 333 -3.34 6.31 -14.99
CA ARG A 333 -2.32 6.96 -14.16
C ARG A 333 -0.92 6.44 -14.48
N HIS A 334 -0.73 5.14 -14.58
CA HIS A 334 0.57 4.54 -14.88
C HIS A 334 1.09 4.99 -16.26
N LEU A 335 0.23 4.94 -17.29
CA LEU A 335 0.58 5.38 -18.65
C LEU A 335 0.91 6.87 -18.69
N VAL A 336 0.04 7.72 -18.13
CA VAL A 336 0.25 9.18 -18.09
C VAL A 336 1.53 9.52 -17.32
N SER A 337 1.77 8.86 -16.19
CA SER A 337 2.98 9.06 -15.40
C SER A 337 4.25 8.73 -16.18
N GLN A 338 4.25 7.64 -16.97
CA GLN A 338 5.40 7.29 -17.80
C GLN A 338 5.57 8.29 -18.94
N CYS A 339 4.49 8.66 -19.63
CA CYS A 339 4.54 9.65 -20.70
C CYS A 339 5.08 11.00 -20.22
N ILE A 340 4.68 11.47 -19.03
CA ILE A 340 5.19 12.72 -18.45
C ILE A 340 6.69 12.63 -18.14
N VAL A 341 7.13 11.51 -17.55
CA VAL A 341 8.55 11.31 -17.20
C VAL A 341 9.40 11.22 -18.46
N ASP A 342 8.98 10.43 -19.45
CA ASP A 342 9.73 10.24 -20.69
C ASP A 342 9.73 11.50 -21.58
N ALA A 343 8.68 12.33 -21.51
CA ALA A 343 8.62 13.60 -22.23
C ALA A 343 9.19 14.80 -21.46
N LEU A 344 9.73 14.59 -20.25
CA LEU A 344 10.22 15.68 -19.41
C LEU A 344 11.31 16.51 -20.11
N TRP A 345 12.14 15.88 -20.95
CA TRP A 345 13.14 16.58 -21.75
C TRP A 345 12.52 17.54 -22.79
N VAL A 346 11.40 17.16 -23.41
CA VAL A 346 10.66 18.01 -24.36
C VAL A 346 10.05 19.20 -23.62
N VAL A 347 9.48 18.94 -22.44
CA VAL A 347 8.92 20.00 -21.58
C VAL A 347 10.03 20.97 -21.15
N SER A 348 11.20 20.46 -20.75
CA SER A 348 12.36 21.29 -20.43
C SER A 348 12.81 22.14 -21.61
N LEU A 349 12.87 21.58 -22.82
CA LEU A 349 13.17 22.34 -24.05
C LEU A 349 12.13 23.44 -24.31
N GLY A 350 10.85 23.15 -24.07
CA GLY A 350 9.77 24.13 -24.16
C GLY A 350 9.92 25.27 -23.17
N ILE A 351 10.20 24.97 -21.89
CA ILE A 351 10.45 25.99 -20.87
C ILE A 351 11.64 26.87 -21.25
N VAL A 352 12.76 26.26 -21.66
CA VAL A 352 13.96 27.00 -22.11
C VAL A 352 13.62 27.90 -23.29
N THR A 353 12.80 27.42 -24.24
CA THR A 353 12.34 28.22 -25.38
C THR A 353 11.51 29.42 -24.91
N VAL A 354 10.50 29.21 -24.05
CA VAL A 354 9.69 30.32 -23.50
C VAL A 354 10.57 31.34 -22.77
N VAL A 355 11.51 30.89 -21.93
CA VAL A 355 12.40 31.78 -21.16
C VAL A 355 13.35 32.55 -22.08
N ALA A 356 13.94 31.90 -23.09
CA ALA A 356 14.84 32.56 -24.03
C ALA A 356 14.13 33.66 -24.84
N PHE A 357 12.93 33.35 -25.35
CA PHE A 357 12.13 34.34 -26.08
C PHE A 357 11.58 35.43 -25.16
N TRP A 358 11.24 35.10 -23.91
CA TRP A 358 10.86 36.07 -22.90
C TRP A 358 11.98 37.08 -22.66
N ILE A 359 13.20 36.63 -22.36
CA ILE A 359 14.35 37.51 -22.16
C ILE A 359 14.62 38.36 -23.42
N GLY A 360 14.58 37.75 -24.61
CA GLY A 360 14.83 38.44 -25.87
C GLY A 360 13.80 39.53 -26.19
N LEU A 361 12.51 39.21 -26.04
CA LEU A 361 11.42 40.16 -26.30
C LEU A 361 11.31 41.23 -25.21
N SER A 362 11.52 40.88 -23.94
CA SER A 362 11.57 41.85 -22.85
C SER A 362 12.75 42.82 -22.99
N ALA A 363 13.89 42.39 -23.55
CA ALA A 363 14.98 43.30 -23.88
C ALA A 363 14.62 44.25 -25.03
N LEU A 364 13.88 43.75 -26.03
CA LEU A 364 13.46 44.52 -27.20
C LEU A 364 12.36 45.54 -26.89
N GLN A 365 11.49 45.26 -25.91
CA GLN A 365 10.31 46.05 -25.54
C GLN A 365 10.37 46.61 -24.13
N ARG A 366 11.58 46.80 -23.60
CA ARG A 366 11.82 47.17 -22.21
C ARG A 366 11.04 48.41 -21.75
N ASP A 367 10.86 49.37 -22.65
CA ASP A 367 10.26 50.67 -22.33
C ASP A 367 8.73 50.69 -22.48
N ASP A 368 8.14 49.70 -23.17
CA ASP A 368 6.71 49.69 -23.51
C ASP A 368 5.88 48.70 -22.68
N MET A 369 6.46 47.57 -22.26
CA MET A 369 5.71 46.53 -21.57
C MET A 369 6.48 45.92 -20.40
N ASP A 370 5.76 45.73 -19.29
CA ASP A 370 6.27 45.03 -18.13
C ASP A 370 6.71 43.62 -18.48
N CYS A 371 7.86 43.22 -17.92
CA CYS A 371 8.47 41.92 -18.17
C CYS A 371 7.52 40.75 -17.86
N LEU A 372 6.71 40.84 -16.80
CA LEU A 372 5.74 39.80 -16.44
C LEU A 372 4.54 39.75 -17.39
N THR A 373 4.11 40.90 -17.90
CA THR A 373 3.04 40.98 -18.90
C THR A 373 3.49 40.35 -20.22
N MET A 374 4.76 40.56 -20.62
CA MET A 374 5.37 39.86 -21.75
C MET A 374 5.34 38.33 -21.57
N LEU A 375 5.75 37.83 -20.40
CA LEU A 375 5.73 36.40 -20.10
C LEU A 375 4.31 35.83 -20.19
N ARG A 376 3.31 36.56 -19.71
CA ARG A 376 1.90 36.19 -19.81
C ARG A 376 1.46 36.05 -21.26
N HIS A 377 1.75 37.02 -22.14
CA HIS A 377 1.36 36.93 -23.55
C HIS A 377 2.08 35.79 -24.27
N LEU A 378 3.35 35.54 -23.96
CA LEU A 378 4.08 34.38 -24.50
C LEU A 378 3.45 33.05 -24.04
N ALA A 379 3.10 32.94 -22.76
CA ALA A 379 2.43 31.76 -22.23
C ALA A 379 1.05 31.54 -22.88
N LEU A 380 0.27 32.61 -23.08
CA LEU A 380 -1.00 32.54 -23.81
C LEU A 380 -0.80 32.16 -25.28
N GLY A 381 0.26 32.66 -25.93
CA GLY A 381 0.65 32.24 -27.27
C GLY A 381 0.98 30.75 -27.36
N ALA A 382 1.69 30.19 -26.36
CA ALA A 382 1.93 28.76 -26.27
C ALA A 382 0.64 27.94 -26.09
N LEU A 383 -0.36 28.53 -25.43
CA LEU A 383 -1.70 27.97 -25.26
C LEU A 383 -2.62 28.19 -26.49
N HIS A 384 -2.07 28.55 -27.65
CA HIS A 384 -2.80 28.82 -28.89
C HIS A 384 -3.76 30.02 -28.81
N SER A 385 -3.52 30.96 -27.89
CA SER A 385 -4.26 32.22 -27.78
C SER A 385 -3.30 33.41 -27.87
N PRO A 386 -2.60 33.61 -29.01
CA PRO A 386 -1.66 34.71 -29.14
C PRO A 386 -2.38 36.06 -29.29
N GLU A 387 -2.15 36.98 -28.36
CA GLU A 387 -2.58 38.38 -28.45
C GLU A 387 -1.48 39.20 -29.16
N ILE A 388 -1.44 39.06 -30.49
CA ILE A 388 -0.38 39.65 -31.34
C ILE A 388 -0.46 41.19 -31.33
N SER A 389 -1.67 41.77 -31.24
CA SER A 389 -1.86 43.23 -31.23
C SER A 389 -1.18 43.91 -30.03
N ASP A 390 -1.12 43.21 -28.90
CA ASP A 390 -0.73 43.79 -27.62
C ASP A 390 0.76 43.59 -27.34
N THR A 391 1.48 42.97 -28.28
CA THR A 391 2.91 42.62 -28.16
C THR A 391 3.78 43.30 -29.22
N LEU A 392 3.28 44.27 -30.00
CA LEU A 392 4.03 44.91 -31.09
C LEU A 392 3.93 46.46 -31.04
N TYR A 393 4.81 47.12 -30.25
CA TYR A 393 4.82 48.59 -30.12
C TYR A 393 5.97 49.28 -30.87
N TYR A 394 7.24 49.16 -30.43
CA TYR A 394 8.34 49.98 -30.99
C TYR A 394 9.00 49.42 -32.27
N GLN A 395 9.20 48.10 -32.35
CA GLN A 395 9.86 47.43 -33.48
C GLN A 395 9.00 46.27 -33.99
N PRO A 396 7.86 46.57 -34.63
CA PRO A 396 6.87 45.56 -34.98
C PRO A 396 7.42 44.48 -35.92
N LEU A 397 8.38 44.83 -36.79
CA LEU A 397 8.99 43.86 -37.70
C LEU A 397 9.88 42.85 -36.94
N ALA A 398 10.76 43.32 -36.06
CA ALA A 398 11.68 42.46 -35.32
C ALA A 398 10.95 41.65 -34.24
N ALA A 399 10.05 42.28 -33.49
CA ALA A 399 9.21 41.63 -32.50
C ALA A 399 8.25 40.61 -33.16
N GLY A 400 7.62 40.98 -34.27
CA GLY A 400 6.75 40.09 -35.04
C GLY A 400 7.49 38.89 -35.62
N ALA A 401 8.71 39.08 -36.15
CA ALA A 401 9.54 37.97 -36.62
C ALA A 401 9.94 37.03 -35.47
N MET A 402 10.36 37.58 -34.33
CA MET A 402 10.68 36.77 -33.14
C MET A 402 9.44 36.01 -32.62
N LEU A 403 8.28 36.65 -32.56
CA LEU A 403 7.03 36.02 -32.15
C LEU A 403 6.60 34.91 -33.12
N PHE A 404 6.76 35.12 -34.43
CA PHE A 404 6.48 34.10 -35.43
C PHE A 404 7.38 32.88 -35.27
N VAL A 405 8.69 33.09 -35.10
CA VAL A 405 9.65 31.99 -34.84
C VAL A 405 9.32 31.28 -33.53
N TYR A 406 8.98 32.03 -32.48
CA TYR A 406 8.53 31.48 -31.20
C TYR A 406 7.31 30.56 -31.36
N LEU A 407 6.25 31.04 -32.01
CA LEU A 407 5.02 30.28 -32.24
C LEU A 407 5.30 29.04 -33.09
N PHE A 408 6.12 29.15 -34.14
CA PHE A 408 6.53 27.99 -34.93
C PHE A 408 7.29 26.95 -34.08
N LEU A 409 8.25 27.38 -33.26
CA LEU A 409 9.01 26.48 -32.40
C LEU A 409 8.13 25.83 -31.32
N ILE A 410 7.26 26.57 -30.65
CA ILE A 410 6.41 26.03 -29.58
C ILE A 410 5.29 25.14 -30.13
N ILE A 411 4.53 25.63 -31.11
CA ILE A 411 3.33 24.93 -31.59
C ILE A 411 3.73 23.77 -32.48
N VAL A 412 4.60 24.02 -33.47
CA VAL A 412 4.94 23.01 -34.48
C VAL A 412 6.05 22.12 -33.96
N VAL A 413 7.21 22.66 -33.60
CA VAL A 413 8.38 21.83 -33.27
C VAL A 413 8.18 21.11 -31.92
N ILE A 414 7.92 21.85 -30.85
CA ILE A 414 7.78 21.27 -29.51
C ILE A 414 6.49 20.45 -29.41
N GLY A 415 5.37 20.91 -29.97
CA GLY A 415 4.12 20.16 -30.02
C GLY A 415 4.24 18.80 -30.73
N THR A 416 4.95 18.74 -31.87
CA THR A 416 5.18 17.47 -32.58
C THR A 416 6.15 16.56 -31.83
N LEU A 417 7.23 17.09 -31.25
CA LEU A 417 8.16 16.33 -30.41
C LEU A 417 7.46 15.72 -29.19
N LEU A 418 6.57 16.49 -28.53
CA LEU A 418 5.81 16.02 -27.39
C LEU A 418 4.89 14.86 -27.77
N THR A 419 4.18 15.01 -28.89
CA THR A 419 3.28 13.97 -29.43
C THR A 419 4.06 12.71 -29.80
N ALA A 420 5.21 12.85 -30.45
CA ALA A 420 6.08 11.74 -30.81
C ALA A 420 6.59 11.01 -29.56
N SER A 421 7.06 11.74 -28.55
CA SER A 421 7.52 11.17 -27.27
C SER A 421 6.42 10.37 -26.57
N PHE A 422 5.19 10.91 -26.54
CA PHE A 422 4.06 10.21 -25.94
C PHE A 422 3.71 8.93 -26.70
N LEU A 423 3.69 8.98 -28.04
CA LEU A 423 3.40 7.81 -28.86
C LEU A 423 4.45 6.70 -28.68
N THR A 424 5.74 7.05 -28.66
CA THR A 424 6.83 6.09 -28.43
C THR A 424 6.73 5.44 -27.05
N THR A 425 6.41 6.22 -26.02
CA THR A 425 6.22 5.71 -24.66
C THR A 425 5.04 4.73 -24.62
N MET A 426 3.91 5.11 -25.22
CA MET A 426 2.72 4.26 -25.29
C MET A 426 3.01 2.91 -25.97
N LEU A 427 3.69 2.92 -27.12
CA LEU A 427 4.06 1.69 -27.85
C LEU A 427 5.01 0.80 -27.04
N THR A 428 5.89 1.39 -26.24
CA THR A 428 6.87 0.67 -25.41
C THR A 428 6.22 0.04 -24.17
N VAL A 429 5.29 0.75 -23.54
CA VAL A 429 4.65 0.33 -22.28
C VAL A 429 3.48 -0.63 -22.53
N TYR A 430 2.73 -0.45 -23.62
CA TYR A 430 1.55 -1.28 -23.92
C TYR A 430 1.77 -2.80 -23.85
N PRO A 431 2.84 -3.40 -24.43
CA PRO A 431 3.05 -4.85 -24.32
C PRO A 431 3.30 -5.32 -22.88
N ARG A 432 3.77 -4.44 -21.98
CA ARG A 432 4.03 -4.75 -20.56
C ARG A 432 2.82 -4.48 -19.67
N ILE A 433 1.73 -3.92 -20.18
CA ILE A 433 0.61 -3.47 -19.34
C ILE A 433 -0.09 -4.63 -18.60
N GLU A 434 -0.09 -5.82 -19.18
CA GLU A 434 -0.70 -7.01 -18.58
C GLU A 434 0.12 -7.52 -17.38
N SER A 435 1.45 -7.42 -17.45
CA SER A 435 2.33 -7.78 -16.34
C SER A 435 2.17 -6.77 -15.20
N VAL A 436 2.06 -5.48 -15.53
CA VAL A 436 1.71 -4.40 -14.58
C VAL A 436 0.32 -4.62 -13.96
N ARG A 437 -0.67 -5.09 -14.74
CA ARG A 437 -2.00 -5.44 -14.22
C ARG A 437 -1.91 -6.48 -13.14
N ARG A 438 -1.17 -7.57 -13.38
CA ARG A 438 -1.04 -8.67 -12.43
C ARG A 438 -0.32 -8.25 -11.16
N LEU A 439 0.74 -7.45 -11.30
CA LEU A 439 1.43 -6.85 -10.15
C LEU A 439 0.50 -5.95 -9.34
N PHE A 440 -0.32 -5.13 -10.00
CA PHE A 440 -1.32 -4.29 -9.35
C PHE A 440 -2.36 -5.12 -8.58
N LEU A 441 -2.92 -6.16 -9.21
CA LEU A 441 -3.90 -7.06 -8.59
C LEU A 441 -3.30 -7.79 -7.38
N ALA A 442 -2.06 -8.25 -7.48
CA ALA A 442 -1.37 -8.89 -6.37
C ALA A 442 -1.09 -7.90 -5.22
N SER A 443 -0.60 -6.70 -5.55
CA SER A 443 -0.25 -5.66 -4.58
C SER A 443 -1.45 -5.20 -3.75
N ARG A 444 -2.63 -5.05 -4.34
CA ARG A 444 -3.85 -4.68 -3.59
C ARG A 444 -4.31 -5.80 -2.64
N CYS A 445 -4.10 -7.06 -3.00
CA CYS A 445 -4.54 -8.22 -2.22
C CYS A 445 -3.56 -8.60 -1.11
N ALA A 446 -2.27 -8.32 -1.30
CA ALA A 446 -1.21 -8.65 -0.35
C ALA A 446 -1.08 -7.66 0.83
N LYS A 447 -1.87 -6.57 0.82
CA LYS A 447 -1.94 -5.61 1.93
C LYS A 447 -2.53 -6.31 3.16
N GLN A 448 -1.85 -6.19 4.29
CA GLN A 448 -2.35 -6.72 5.56
C GLN A 448 -3.63 -5.99 5.98
N PRO A 449 -4.57 -6.69 6.65
CA PRO A 449 -5.78 -6.08 7.15
C PRO A 449 -5.45 -5.18 8.34
N VAL A 450 -5.55 -3.87 8.16
CA VAL A 450 -5.28 -2.86 9.19
C VAL A 450 -6.36 -1.80 9.08
N PHE A 451 -6.78 -1.21 10.20
CA PHE A 451 -7.54 0.04 10.14
C PHE A 451 -6.66 1.11 9.50
N GLY A 452 -7.01 1.47 8.28
CA GLY A 452 -6.26 2.39 7.46
C GLY A 452 -6.12 3.74 8.15
N VAL A 453 -4.91 4.28 8.05
CA VAL A 453 -4.65 5.69 8.33
C VAL A 453 -5.23 6.46 7.13
N PHE A 454 -6.47 6.93 7.26
CA PHE A 454 -7.14 7.80 6.29
C PHE A 454 -6.98 9.25 6.67
N ILE A 455 -7.12 10.16 5.70
CA ILE A 455 -7.09 11.61 5.93
C ILE A 455 -7.93 11.97 7.17
N ALA A 456 -9.19 11.51 7.26
CA ALA A 456 -10.06 11.81 8.40
C ALA A 456 -9.58 11.27 9.77
N ASN A 457 -8.78 10.20 9.79
CA ASN A 457 -8.40 9.49 11.02
C ASN A 457 -6.93 9.71 11.42
N VAL A 458 -6.10 10.34 10.59
CA VAL A 458 -4.67 10.47 10.87
C VAL A 458 -4.39 11.25 12.15
N VAL A 459 -5.08 12.37 12.36
CA VAL A 459 -4.90 13.18 13.57
C VAL A 459 -5.36 12.42 14.80
N ILE A 460 -6.47 11.69 14.71
CA ILE A 460 -7.00 10.86 15.80
C ILE A 460 -6.00 9.75 16.14
N GLU A 461 -5.50 9.03 15.13
CA GLU A 461 -4.48 7.99 15.30
C GLU A 461 -3.17 8.54 15.84
N LEU A 462 -2.79 9.76 15.45
CA LEU A 462 -1.60 10.42 15.97
C LEU A 462 -1.77 10.81 17.45
N ILE A 463 -2.95 11.32 17.84
CA ILE A 463 -3.27 11.64 19.22
C ILE A 463 -3.28 10.35 20.07
N ILE A 464 -3.99 9.31 19.63
CA ILE A 464 -4.07 8.03 20.33
C ILE A 464 -2.68 7.37 20.40
N GLY A 465 -1.93 7.37 19.30
CA GLY A 465 -0.57 6.87 19.23
C GLY A 465 0.38 7.64 20.15
N PHE A 466 0.22 8.95 20.27
CA PHE A 466 0.96 9.79 21.20
C PHE A 466 0.63 9.45 22.66
N PHE A 467 -0.65 9.24 22.99
CA PHE A 467 -1.04 8.77 24.33
C PHE A 467 -0.45 7.39 24.65
N ILE A 468 -0.47 6.45 23.69
CA ILE A 468 0.15 5.13 23.83
C ILE A 468 1.67 5.28 24.03
N LEU A 469 2.32 6.16 23.27
CA LEU A 469 3.75 6.43 23.38
C LEU A 469 4.11 6.98 24.76
N ILE A 470 3.34 7.94 25.28
CA ILE A 470 3.49 8.43 26.65
C ILE A 470 3.35 7.28 27.64
N LEU A 471 2.32 6.45 27.50
CA LEU A 471 2.04 5.36 28.43
C LEU A 471 3.14 4.28 28.42
N VAL A 472 3.73 3.99 27.26
CA VAL A 472 4.83 3.03 27.13
C VAL A 472 6.16 3.63 27.59
N TYR A 473 6.46 4.87 27.19
CA TYR A 473 7.79 5.47 27.40
C TYR A 473 7.92 6.16 28.76
N VAL A 474 6.92 6.94 29.16
CA VAL A 474 6.91 7.69 30.42
C VAL A 474 6.55 6.76 31.58
N PHE A 475 5.51 5.93 31.40
CA PHE A 475 5.00 5.06 32.47
C PHE A 475 5.59 3.64 32.43
N LYS A 476 6.49 3.33 31.48
CA LYS A 476 7.17 2.02 31.33
C LYS A 476 6.22 0.83 31.35
N VAL A 477 5.00 1.01 30.88
CA VAL A 477 3.99 -0.03 30.87
C VAL A 477 4.34 -1.06 29.81
N ASN A 478 4.41 -2.34 30.19
CA ASN A 478 4.75 -3.41 29.27
C ASN A 478 3.65 -3.58 28.20
N LYS A 479 4.05 -3.57 26.92
CA LYS A 479 3.14 -3.52 25.76
C LYS A 479 2.18 -4.71 25.70
N ASN A 480 2.62 -5.87 26.19
CA ASN A 480 1.92 -7.14 25.99
C ASN A 480 1.01 -7.56 27.16
N ASP A 481 1.17 -6.99 28.37
CA ASP A 481 0.46 -7.44 29.58
C ASP A 481 -0.49 -6.39 30.20
N SER A 482 -0.51 -5.17 29.68
CA SER A 482 -1.30 -4.11 30.29
C SER A 482 -2.73 -4.07 29.79
N LYS A 483 -3.67 -4.31 30.72
CA LYS A 483 -5.10 -4.06 30.52
C LYS A 483 -5.37 -2.63 30.01
N ALA A 484 -4.56 -1.65 30.39
CA ALA A 484 -4.72 -0.26 29.96
C ALA A 484 -4.51 -0.08 28.45
N ILE A 485 -3.48 -0.71 27.88
CA ILE A 485 -3.21 -0.65 26.43
C ILE A 485 -4.34 -1.33 25.65
N SER A 486 -4.82 -2.48 26.14
CA SER A 486 -5.97 -3.16 25.53
C SER A 486 -7.25 -2.31 25.56
N TRP A 487 -7.47 -1.53 26.62
CA TRP A 487 -8.62 -0.63 26.74
C TRP A 487 -8.53 0.56 25.78
N ILE A 488 -7.35 1.17 25.65
CA ILE A 488 -7.11 2.27 24.69
C ILE A 488 -7.35 1.77 23.26
N GLU A 489 -6.86 0.58 22.95
CA GLU A 489 -7.02 -0.02 21.64
C GLU A 489 -8.49 -0.38 21.35
N ARG A 490 -9.25 -0.85 22.35
CA ARG A 490 -10.72 -1.00 22.21
C ARG A 490 -11.42 0.33 21.97
N ALA A 491 -11.04 1.38 22.71
CA ALA A 491 -11.61 2.72 22.54
C ALA A 491 -11.31 3.27 21.14
N ARG A 492 -10.09 3.06 20.62
CA ARG A 492 -9.71 3.40 19.25
C ARG A 492 -10.63 2.76 18.23
N GLN A 493 -10.94 1.47 18.40
CA GLN A 493 -11.81 0.74 17.48
C GLN A 493 -13.27 1.20 17.55
N VAL A 494 -13.77 1.46 18.75
CA VAL A 494 -15.12 2.03 18.93
C VAL A 494 -15.21 3.41 18.29
N LEU A 495 -14.21 4.27 18.49
CA LEU A 495 -14.16 5.59 17.88
C LEU A 495 -14.10 5.51 16.36
N TRP A 496 -13.27 4.61 15.81
CA TRP A 496 -13.21 4.35 14.37
C TRP A 496 -14.60 3.98 13.83
N PHE A 497 -15.31 3.09 14.52
CA PHE A 497 -16.66 2.72 14.12
C PHE A 497 -17.64 3.88 14.17
N ILE A 498 -17.61 4.69 15.22
CA ILE A 498 -18.51 5.84 15.35
C ILE A 498 -18.29 6.82 14.19
N VAL A 499 -17.03 7.14 13.89
CA VAL A 499 -16.65 8.08 12.83
C VAL A 499 -17.03 7.54 11.44
N PHE A 500 -16.77 6.26 11.18
CA PHE A 500 -17.01 5.66 9.86
C PHE A 500 -18.35 4.95 9.72
N PHE A 501 -19.20 4.94 10.75
CA PHE A 501 -20.50 4.28 10.74
C PHE A 501 -21.37 4.69 9.54
N PRO A 502 -21.49 5.98 9.18
CA PRO A 502 -22.30 6.37 8.03
C PRO A 502 -21.77 5.77 6.72
N VAL A 503 -20.45 5.75 6.54
CA VAL A 503 -19.79 5.21 5.35
C VAL A 503 -19.94 3.69 5.29
N VAL A 504 -19.73 3.02 6.43
CA VAL A 504 -19.93 1.59 6.63
C VAL A 504 -21.35 1.18 6.26
N LEU A 505 -22.36 1.93 6.73
CA LEU A 505 -23.76 1.68 6.46
C LEU A 505 -24.09 1.81 4.97
N VAL A 506 -23.62 2.88 4.30
CA VAL A 506 -23.85 3.09 2.87
C VAL A 506 -23.26 1.96 2.03
N ILE A 507 -22.01 1.59 2.30
CA ILE A 507 -21.35 0.48 1.58
C ILE A 507 -22.06 -0.84 1.87
N GLY A 508 -22.47 -1.08 3.12
CA GLY A 508 -23.24 -2.27 3.50
C GLY A 508 -24.58 -2.38 2.76
N ILE A 509 -25.29 -1.27 2.56
CA ILE A 509 -26.52 -1.22 1.75
C ILE A 509 -26.21 -1.57 0.28
N ILE A 510 -25.15 -0.99 -0.29
CA ILE A 510 -24.75 -1.26 -1.69
C ILE A 510 -24.45 -2.75 -1.88
N GLU A 511 -23.70 -3.36 -0.96
CA GLU A 511 -23.41 -4.79 -1.03
C GLU A 511 -24.66 -5.66 -0.83
N GLY A 512 -25.55 -5.25 0.07
CA GLY A 512 -26.85 -5.91 0.27
C GLY A 512 -27.69 -5.90 -1.01
N ILE A 513 -27.79 -4.74 -1.68
CA ILE A 513 -28.50 -4.62 -2.97
C ILE A 513 -27.82 -5.50 -4.03
N TYR A 514 -26.50 -5.46 -4.14
CA TYR A 514 -25.75 -6.28 -5.09
C TYR A 514 -26.01 -7.78 -4.87
N TYR A 515 -25.95 -8.24 -3.61
CA TYR A 515 -26.22 -9.63 -3.26
C TYR A 515 -27.66 -10.03 -3.62
N LEU A 516 -28.64 -9.17 -3.33
CA LEU A 516 -30.04 -9.42 -3.69
C LEU A 516 -30.24 -9.51 -5.21
N VAL A 517 -29.57 -8.65 -5.99
CA VAL A 517 -29.61 -8.68 -7.47
C VAL A 517 -29.00 -9.98 -8.00
N VAL A 518 -27.84 -10.38 -7.48
CA VAL A 518 -27.16 -11.63 -7.89
C VAL A 518 -28.00 -12.86 -7.52
N LEU A 519 -28.55 -12.89 -6.31
CA LEU A 519 -29.44 -13.96 -5.85
C LEU A 519 -30.71 -14.05 -6.71
N GLY A 520 -31.31 -12.89 -7.03
CA GLY A 520 -32.45 -12.79 -7.93
C GLY A 520 -32.14 -13.32 -9.32
N ARG A 521 -30.98 -12.96 -9.88
CA ARG A 521 -30.51 -13.47 -11.18
C ARG A 521 -30.30 -14.99 -11.17
N HIS A 522 -29.67 -15.53 -10.12
CA HIS A 522 -29.48 -16.97 -9.99
C HIS A 522 -30.80 -17.74 -9.86
N ARG A 523 -31.76 -17.21 -9.10
CA ARG A 523 -33.10 -17.81 -9.01
C ARG A 523 -33.81 -17.77 -10.36
N LEU A 524 -33.78 -16.64 -11.07
CA LEU A 524 -34.39 -16.51 -12.41
C LEU A 524 -33.74 -17.43 -13.46
N GLN A 525 -32.42 -17.59 -13.44
CA GLN A 525 -31.72 -18.52 -14.33
C GLN A 525 -32.00 -19.99 -13.99
N GLY A 526 -32.17 -20.33 -12.72
CA GLY A 526 -32.60 -21.67 -12.29
C GLY A 526 -34.00 -22.03 -12.81
N TYR A 527 -34.90 -21.06 -12.97
CA TYR A 527 -36.22 -21.28 -13.57
C TYR A 527 -36.18 -21.50 -15.10
N ASN A 528 -35.18 -20.98 -15.80
CA ASN A 528 -35.06 -21.14 -17.27
C ASN A 528 -34.41 -22.45 -17.72
N VAL A 529 -33.87 -23.26 -16.80
CA VAL A 529 -33.31 -24.60 -17.09
C VAL A 529 -34.36 -25.71 -16.85
N LEU A 530 -35.51 -25.37 -16.27
CA LEU A 530 -36.62 -26.28 -15.96
C LEU A 530 -37.86 -26.10 -16.88
N LYS A 531 -37.74 -25.29 -17.94
CA LYS A 531 -38.67 -25.24 -19.08
C LYS A 531 -37.94 -25.69 -20.32
#